data_AF-A0A7W4AWL0-F1
#
_entry.id   AF-A0A7W4AWL0-F1
#
_cell.length_a   1.000
_cell.length_b   1.000
_cell.length_c   1.000
_cell.angle_alpha   90.00
_cell.angle_beta   90.00
_cell.angle_gamma   90.00
#
_symmetry.space_group_name_H-M   'P 1'
#
loop_
_entity.id
_entity.type
_entity.pdbx_description
1 polymer ?
#
loop_
_entity_poly.entity_id
_entity_poly.type
_entity_poly.pdbx_seq_one_letter_code
_entity_poly.pdbx_strand_id
1 'polypeptide(L)'
;MNYLSSFYLEPATVNAIDRFSKQELKTVLLSRIIYKIMNDIFSKQTLARFDKLYLINGFNHKLQVDEVSKVAVNELLNRDVIVTLDHQLLNDAWKKVYSAGLCPTNTDVSH
;
A
#
# COMPACT_ATOMS: atom_id res chain seq x y z
N MET A 1 15.49 -14.99 -45.62
CA MET A 1 14.40 -15.07 -44.63
C MET A 1 14.98 -14.76 -43.26
N ASN A 2 14.53 -13.68 -42.61
CA ASN A 2 14.45 -13.54 -41.14
C ASN A 2 14.03 -12.10 -40.81
N TYR A 3 12.71 -11.85 -40.81
CA TYR A 3 12.10 -10.58 -40.40
C TYR A 3 11.04 -10.84 -39.31
N LEU A 4 11.40 -11.59 -38.26
CA LEU A 4 10.46 -11.92 -37.17
C LEU A 4 11.04 -11.79 -35.74
N SER A 5 12.15 -11.06 -35.53
CA SER A 5 12.72 -10.92 -34.16
C SER A 5 12.53 -9.55 -33.52
N SER A 6 11.84 -8.58 -34.15
CA SER A 6 11.76 -7.21 -33.63
C SER A 6 10.71 -6.99 -32.53
N PHE A 7 10.00 -8.03 -32.07
CA PHE A 7 8.87 -7.89 -31.15
C PHE A 7 8.96 -8.76 -29.89
N TYR A 8 10.04 -9.51 -29.69
CA TYR A 8 10.20 -10.29 -28.46
C TYR A 8 11.04 -9.51 -27.45
N LEU A 9 10.41 -9.15 -26.32
CA LEU A 9 11.12 -8.67 -25.14
C LEU A 9 12.12 -9.75 -24.68
N GLU A 10 13.31 -9.33 -24.28
CA GLU A 10 14.30 -10.25 -23.73
C GLU A 10 13.73 -10.96 -22.49
N PRO A 11 14.02 -12.24 -22.27
CA PRO A 11 13.52 -12.97 -21.10
C PRO A 11 13.83 -12.28 -19.75
N ALA A 12 14.95 -11.56 -19.67
CA ALA A 12 15.30 -10.76 -18.51
C ALA A 12 14.32 -9.59 -18.28
N THR A 13 13.90 -8.91 -19.35
CA THR A 13 12.91 -7.83 -19.32
C THR A 13 11.53 -8.35 -18.91
N VAL A 14 11.10 -9.50 -19.45
CA VAL A 14 9.82 -10.13 -19.08
C VAL A 14 9.80 -10.49 -17.59
N ASN A 15 10.89 -11.08 -17.08
CA ASN A 15 11.02 -11.42 -15.66
C ASN A 15 11.04 -10.18 -14.76
N ALA A 16 11.66 -9.08 -15.20
CA ALA A 16 11.67 -7.83 -14.46
C ALA A 16 10.25 -7.22 -14.38
N ILE A 17 9.50 -7.24 -15.48
CA ILE A 17 8.10 -6.78 -15.54
C ILE A 17 7.23 -7.65 -14.62
N ASP A 18 7.33 -8.97 -14.70
CA ASP A 18 6.53 -9.87 -13.85
C ASP A 18 6.81 -9.66 -12.35
N ARG A 19 8.09 -9.49 -11.97
CA ARG A 19 8.45 -9.15 -10.58
C ARG A 19 7.88 -7.81 -10.15
N PHE A 20 7.96 -6.80 -11.01
CA PHE A 20 7.41 -5.48 -10.74
C PHE A 20 5.89 -5.54 -10.55
N SER A 21 5.16 -6.18 -11.47
CA SER A 21 3.71 -6.34 -11.38
C SER A 21 3.27 -7.11 -10.14
N LYS A 22 4.00 -8.17 -9.78
CA LYS A 22 3.74 -8.92 -8.54
C LYS A 22 3.99 -8.07 -7.30
N GLN A 23 5.03 -7.26 -7.28
CA GLN A 23 5.32 -6.36 -6.17
C GLN A 23 4.24 -5.27 -6.04
N GLU A 24 3.86 -4.65 -7.16
CA GLU A 24 2.82 -3.63 -7.17
C GLU A 24 1.46 -4.17 -6.70
N LEU A 25 1.08 -5.37 -7.16
CA LEU A 25 -0.12 -6.05 -6.70
C LEU A 25 -0.10 -6.28 -5.18
N LYS A 26 1.03 -6.76 -4.64
CA LYS A 26 1.21 -6.92 -3.18
C LYS A 26 1.04 -5.59 -2.45
N THR A 27 1.64 -4.51 -2.95
CA THR A 27 1.50 -3.16 -2.36
C THR A 27 0.04 -2.72 -2.34
N VAL A 28 -0.70 -2.92 -3.43
CA VAL A 28 -2.13 -2.56 -3.51
C VAL A 28 -2.96 -3.40 -2.54
N LEU A 29 -2.76 -4.72 -2.51
CA LEU A 29 -3.49 -5.59 -1.58
C LEU A 29 -3.18 -5.23 -0.12
N LEU A 30 -1.92 -5.00 0.21
CA LEU A 30 -1.51 -4.61 1.56
C LEU A 30 -2.11 -3.25 1.96
N SER A 31 -2.11 -2.27 1.05
CA SER A 31 -2.76 -0.97 1.31
C SER A 31 -4.25 -1.10 1.60
N ARG A 32 -4.97 -2.00 0.90
CA ARG A 32 -6.39 -2.24 1.15
C ARG A 32 -6.65 -2.85 2.52
N ILE A 33 -5.82 -3.81 2.93
CA ILE A 33 -5.91 -4.43 4.26
C ILE A 33 -5.60 -3.41 5.35
N ILE A 34 -4.51 -2.64 5.22
CA ILE A 34 -4.16 -1.57 6.18
C ILE A 34 -5.31 -0.57 6.28
N TYR A 35 -5.84 -0.09 5.15
CA TYR A 35 -6.96 0.86 5.13
C TYR A 35 -8.17 0.34 5.89
N LYS A 36 -8.54 -0.93 5.66
CA LYS A 36 -9.64 -1.59 6.35
C LYS A 36 -9.40 -1.66 7.86
N ILE A 37 -8.24 -2.17 8.28
CA ILE A 37 -7.89 -2.28 9.71
C ILE A 37 -7.93 -0.91 10.39
N MET A 38 -7.40 0.13 9.75
CA MET A 38 -7.44 1.50 10.28
C MET A 38 -8.88 1.98 10.51
N ASN A 39 -9.78 1.74 9.55
CA ASN A 39 -11.18 2.12 9.65
C ASN A 39 -11.97 1.28 10.69
N ASP A 40 -11.58 0.03 10.90
CA ASP A 40 -12.22 -0.85 11.88
C ASP A 40 -11.80 -0.50 13.33
N ILE A 41 -10.55 -0.05 13.54
CA ILE A 41 -9.99 0.18 14.88
C ILE A 41 -10.13 1.63 15.35
N PHE A 42 -9.97 2.61 14.45
CA PHE A 42 -9.86 4.01 14.84
C PHE A 42 -11.13 4.81 14.56
N SER A 43 -11.44 5.74 15.47
CA SER A 43 -12.54 6.69 15.27
C SER A 43 -12.29 7.61 14.07
N LYS A 44 -13.36 8.13 13.45
CA LYS A 44 -13.27 9.14 12.38
C LYS A 44 -12.40 10.35 12.77
N GLN A 45 -12.49 10.80 14.03
CA GLN A 45 -11.68 11.92 14.53
C GLN A 45 -10.19 11.59 14.53
N THR A 46 -9.83 10.37 14.92
CA THR A 46 -8.46 9.87 14.89
C THR A 46 -7.95 9.76 13.46
N LEU A 47 -8.74 9.19 12.55
CA LEU A 47 -8.39 9.08 11.13
C LEU A 47 -8.17 10.46 10.49
N ALA A 48 -9.03 11.44 10.78
CA ALA A 48 -8.88 12.81 10.31
C ALA A 48 -7.58 13.48 10.83
N ARG A 49 -7.14 13.15 12.05
CA ARG A 49 -5.86 13.63 12.58
C ARG A 49 -4.69 13.06 11.80
N PHE A 50 -4.73 11.77 11.47
CA PHE A 50 -3.72 11.13 10.64
C PHE A 50 -3.64 11.77 9.25
N ASP A 51 -4.78 11.99 8.59
CA ASP A 51 -4.83 12.68 7.29
C ASP A 51 -4.24 14.09 7.38
N LYS A 52 -4.60 14.85 8.42
CA LYS A 52 -4.04 16.19 8.66
C LYS A 52 -2.52 16.13 8.83
N LEU A 53 -2.00 15.18 9.61
CA LEU A 53 -0.55 15.04 9.82
C LEU A 53 0.17 14.71 8.51
N TYR A 54 -0.42 13.87 7.67
CA TYR A 54 0.10 13.54 6.34
C TYR A 54 0.10 14.77 5.42
N LEU A 55 -0.97 15.56 5.40
CA LEU A 55 -1.03 16.78 4.57
C LEU A 55 0.00 17.85 4.98
N ILE A 56 0.30 17.97 6.28
CA ILE A 56 1.27 18.95 6.79
C ILE A 56 2.71 18.49 6.55
N ASN A 57 3.02 17.22 6.83
CA ASN A 57 4.40 16.74 6.89
C ASN A 57 4.80 15.88 5.69
N GLY A 58 3.86 15.54 4.80
CA GLY A 58 4.03 14.48 3.82
C GLY A 58 4.11 13.09 4.46
N PHE A 59 4.49 12.10 3.65
CA PHE A 59 4.70 10.75 4.15
C PHE A 59 5.95 10.66 5.02
N ASN A 60 5.80 10.07 6.22
CA ASN A 60 6.90 9.70 7.08
C ASN A 60 6.62 8.32 7.71
N HIS A 61 7.66 7.51 7.92
CA HIS A 61 7.57 6.21 8.60
C HIS A 61 6.92 6.30 9.99
N LYS A 62 7.05 7.45 10.67
CA LYS A 62 6.40 7.72 11.96
C LYS A 62 4.87 7.75 11.91
N LEU A 63 4.27 7.85 10.73
CA LEU A 63 2.82 7.76 10.54
C LEU A 63 2.35 6.31 10.43
N GLN A 64 3.26 5.34 10.29
CA GLN A 64 2.87 3.93 10.28
C GLN A 64 2.49 3.51 11.69
N VAL A 65 1.43 2.70 11.78
CA VAL A 65 1.05 2.04 13.04
C VAL A 65 1.60 0.62 12.99
N ASP A 66 2.59 0.32 13.82
CA ASP A 66 3.34 -0.93 13.76
C ASP A 66 2.44 -2.16 13.97
N GLU A 67 1.48 -2.08 14.90
CA GLU A 67 0.50 -3.13 15.15
C GLU A 67 -0.37 -3.39 13.91
N VAL A 68 -0.81 -2.33 13.22
CA VAL A 68 -1.58 -2.47 11.97
C VAL A 68 -0.72 -3.09 10.88
N SER A 69 0.54 -2.69 10.77
CA SER A 69 1.49 -3.27 9.82
C SER A 69 1.69 -4.77 10.05
N LYS A 70 1.84 -5.18 11.32
CA LYS A 70 1.99 -6.60 11.70
C LYS A 70 0.77 -7.43 11.33
N VAL A 71 -0.42 -6.97 11.68
CA VAL A 71 -1.68 -7.65 11.35
C VAL A 71 -1.86 -7.73 9.83
N ALA A 72 -1.62 -6.64 9.12
CA ALA A 72 -1.81 -6.61 7.67
C ALA A 72 -0.85 -7.55 6.91
N VAL A 73 0.42 -7.62 7.34
CA VAL A 73 1.40 -8.55 6.75
C VAL A 73 1.04 -10.00 7.05
N ASN A 74 0.61 -10.29 8.28
CA ASN A 74 0.15 -11.62 8.66
C ASN A 74 -1.08 -12.04 7.82
N GLU A 75 -2.06 -11.16 7.64
CA GLU A 75 -3.25 -11.43 6.84
C GLU A 75 -2.92 -11.67 5.35
N LEU A 76 -2.00 -10.88 4.77
CA LEU A 76 -1.67 -11.00 3.35
C LEU A 76 -0.73 -12.16 3.03
N LEU A 77 0.31 -12.36 3.86
CA LEU A 77 1.43 -13.25 3.57
C LEU A 77 1.49 -14.48 4.47
N ASN A 78 0.58 -14.60 5.44
CA ASN A 78 0.52 -15.69 6.42
C ASN A 78 1.85 -15.90 7.16
N ARG A 79 2.52 -14.80 7.51
CA ARG A 79 3.80 -14.78 8.25
C ARG A 79 3.97 -13.46 9.01
N ASP A 80 4.90 -13.46 9.95
CA ASP A 80 5.31 -12.24 10.66
C ASP A 80 6.09 -11.27 9.75
N VAL A 81 6.15 -10.02 10.20
CA VAL A 81 6.91 -8.95 9.55
C VAL A 81 8.40 -9.25 9.62
N ILE A 82 9.03 -9.30 8.46
CA ILE A 82 10.48 -9.40 8.32
C ILE A 82 10.95 -8.02 7.88
N VAL A 83 11.47 -7.24 8.84
CA VAL A 83 11.77 -5.80 8.67
C VAL A 83 12.58 -5.53 7.40
N THR A 84 13.62 -6.32 7.12
CA THR A 84 14.49 -6.13 5.96
C THR A 84 13.80 -6.34 4.61
N LEU A 85 12.82 -7.26 4.56
CA LEU A 85 12.11 -7.60 3.33
C LEU A 85 10.86 -6.73 3.12
N ASP A 86 10.17 -6.41 4.21
CA ASP A 86 8.87 -5.77 4.17
C ASP A 86 8.94 -4.25 4.24
N HIS A 87 10.08 -3.66 4.61
CA HIS A 87 10.20 -2.21 4.80
C HIS A 87 9.73 -1.42 3.58
N GLN A 88 10.21 -1.78 2.38
CA GLN A 88 9.83 -1.07 1.15
C GLN A 88 8.35 -1.30 0.81
N LEU A 89 7.88 -2.55 0.93
CA LEU A 89 6.50 -2.93 0.66
C LEU A 89 5.52 -2.17 1.59
N LEU A 90 5.83 -2.12 2.89
CA LEU A 90 5.05 -1.40 3.90
C LEU A 90 5.09 0.10 3.66
N ASN A 91 6.26 0.68 3.38
CA ASN A 91 6.37 2.11 3.04
C ASN A 91 5.46 2.47 1.86
N ASP A 92 5.51 1.69 0.78
CA ASP A 92 4.71 1.98 -0.41
C ASP A 92 3.21 1.73 -0.17
N ALA A 93 2.86 0.72 0.62
CA ALA A 93 1.48 0.46 1.00
C ALA A 93 0.90 1.60 1.86
N TRP A 94 1.62 2.03 2.89
CA TRP A 94 1.20 3.16 3.74
C TRP A 94 1.12 4.48 2.99
N LYS A 95 2.05 4.75 2.05
CA LYS A 95 1.93 5.91 1.15
C LYS A 95 0.62 5.87 0.37
N LYS A 96 0.26 4.71 -0.20
CA LYS A 96 -1.01 4.55 -0.93
C LYS A 96 -2.21 4.82 -0.02
N VAL A 97 -2.22 4.26 1.19
CA VAL A 97 -3.29 4.48 2.19
C VAL A 97 -3.49 5.97 2.47
N TYR A 98 -2.42 6.68 2.82
CA TYR A 98 -2.50 8.10 3.14
C TYR A 98 -2.82 8.98 1.93
N SER A 99 -2.34 8.62 0.74
CA SER A 99 -2.68 9.34 -0.49
C SER A 99 -4.16 9.20 -0.87
N ALA A 100 -4.81 8.10 -0.47
CA ALA A 100 -6.24 7.89 -0.69
C ALA A 100 -7.11 8.66 0.34
N GLY A 101 -6.53 9.02 1.49
CA GLY A 101 -7.23 9.61 2.63
C GLY A 101 -7.95 8.54 3.46
N LEU A 102 -7.74 8.55 4.78
CA LEU A 102 -8.31 7.57 5.70
C LEU A 102 -9.72 7.93 6.17
N CYS A 103 -9.98 9.21 6.42
CA CYS A 103 -11.25 9.66 6.96
C CYS A 103 -12.31 9.70 5.86
N PRO A 104 -13.43 8.96 5.99
CA PRO A 104 -14.53 9.08 5.05
C PRO A 104 -15.05 10.51 5.04
N THR A 105 -14.98 11.18 3.89
CA THR A 105 -15.69 12.44 3.69
C THR A 105 -17.16 12.08 3.52
N ASN A 106 -17.96 12.33 4.56
CA ASN A 106 -19.41 12.25 4.43
C ASN A 106 -19.84 13.23 3.33
N THR A 107 -19.96 12.75 2.09
CA THR A 107 -20.71 13.43 1.03
C THR A 107 -22.11 12.83 0.98
N ASP A 108 -22.76 12.76 2.15
CA ASP A 108 -24.22 12.71 2.20
C ASP A 108 -24.72 14.15 2.14
N VAL A 109 -24.65 14.74 0.94
CA VAL A 109 -25.54 15.84 0.57
C VAL A 109 -26.68 15.22 -0.24
N SER A 110 -27.48 14.40 0.44
CA SER A 110 -28.80 14.02 -0.07
C SER A 110 -29.77 15.04 0.51
N HIS A 111 -29.99 16.11 -0.27
CA HIS A 111 -31.07 17.08 -0.05
C HIS A 111 -32.43 16.45 -0.25
#